data_AF-A0A3C0CVA5-F1
#
_entry.id   AF-A0A3C0CVA5-F1
#
_cell.length_a   1.000
_cell.length_b   1.000
_cell.length_c   1.000
_cell.angle_alpha   90.00
_cell.angle_beta   90.00
_cell.angle_gamma   90.00
#
_symmetry.space_group_name_H-M   'P 1'
#
loop_
_entity.id
_entity.type
_entity.pdbx_description
1 polymer ?
#
loop_
_entity_poly.entity_id
_entity_poly.type
_entity_poly.pdbx_seq_one_letter_code
_entity_poly.pdbx_strand_id
1 'polypeptide(L)'
;MDVDPKTFRIAVEKALYKEGMLLGQWQTMPVPGQDLFQSKLGYGASGYPWTINEDKGIEYDYSVGQYPEAQALCDNYTIVHGIHTPNGIDLMEKFVTAFK
;
A
#
# COMPACT_ATOMS: atom_id res chain seq x y z
N MET A 1 -9.45 21.97 -7.42
CA MET A 1 -9.68 20.97 -8.48
C MET A 1 -10.36 19.79 -7.82
N ASP A 2 -11.44 19.31 -8.40
CA ASP A 2 -12.08 18.07 -7.96
C ASP A 2 -11.46 16.94 -8.79
N VAL A 3 -10.46 16.26 -8.22
CA VAL A 3 -9.68 15.21 -8.89
C VAL A 3 -9.68 13.98 -8.00
N ASP A 4 -9.82 12.82 -8.63
CA ASP A 4 -9.69 11.53 -7.96
C ASP A 4 -8.37 11.46 -7.14
N PRO A 5 -8.43 11.13 -5.83
CA PRO A 5 -7.26 11.13 -4.95
C PRO A 5 -6.10 10.29 -5.48
N LYS A 6 -6.39 9.14 -6.10
CA LYS A 6 -5.38 8.25 -6.68
C LYS A 6 -4.70 8.89 -7.88
N THR A 7 -5.47 9.49 -8.77
CA THR A 7 -4.95 10.23 -9.93
C THR A 7 -4.05 11.37 -9.49
N PHE A 8 -4.46 12.13 -8.47
CA PHE A 8 -3.65 13.21 -7.90
C PHE A 8 -2.34 12.69 -7.31
N ARG A 9 -2.41 11.66 -6.46
CA ARG A 9 -1.22 11.03 -5.86
C ARG A 9 -0.22 10.58 -6.93
N ILE A 10 -0.68 9.84 -7.94
CA ILE A 10 0.18 9.35 -9.03
C ILE A 10 0.85 10.52 -9.77
N ALA A 11 0.12 11.62 -9.99
CA ALA A 11 0.68 12.81 -10.64
C ALA A 11 1.78 13.46 -9.78
N VAL A 12 1.55 13.60 -8.48
CA VAL A 12 2.55 14.13 -7.52
C VAL A 12 3.78 13.24 -7.45
N GLU A 13 3.61 11.92 -7.31
CA GLU A 13 4.72 10.94 -7.30
C GLU A 13 5.56 11.05 -8.57
N LYS A 14 4.92 11.13 -9.74
CA LYS A 14 5.62 11.28 -11.03
C LYS A 14 6.36 12.60 -11.13
N ALA A 15 5.78 13.70 -10.66
CA ALA A 15 6.42 15.01 -10.68
C ALA A 15 7.68 15.02 -9.80
N LEU A 16 7.55 14.60 -8.55
CA LEU A 16 8.66 14.54 -7.61
C LEU A 16 9.75 13.53 -8.00
N TYR A 17 9.38 12.44 -8.67
CA TYR A 17 10.35 11.51 -9.26
C TYR A 17 11.25 12.19 -10.31
N LYS A 18 10.73 13.17 -11.06
CA LYS A 18 11.54 13.96 -12.01
C LYS A 18 12.51 14.91 -11.31
N GLU A 19 12.19 15.33 -10.08
CA GLU A 19 13.07 16.10 -9.19
C GLU A 19 14.07 15.22 -8.40
N GLY A 20 14.11 13.91 -8.68
CA GLY A 20 15.04 12.97 -8.04
C GLY A 20 14.55 12.40 -6.71
N MET A 21 13.28 12.62 -6.34
CA MET A 21 12.70 11.99 -5.15
C MET A 21 12.16 10.60 -5.46
N LEU A 22 12.53 9.63 -4.63
CA LEU A 22 11.91 8.31 -4.67
C LEU A 22 10.69 8.28 -3.76
N LEU A 23 9.51 8.48 -4.34
CA LEU A 23 8.22 8.26 -3.67
C LEU A 23 7.59 6.96 -4.13
N GLY A 24 6.73 6.40 -3.29
CA GLY A 24 5.96 5.22 -3.62
C GLY A 24 5.10 4.75 -2.46
N GLN A 25 4.51 3.58 -2.62
CA GLN A 25 3.62 2.97 -1.65
C GLN A 25 4.23 1.66 -1.15
N TRP A 26 4.13 1.40 0.16
CA TRP A 26 4.46 0.09 0.71
C TRP A 26 3.36 -0.93 0.41
N GLN A 27 2.13 -0.52 0.65
CA GLN A 27 0.89 -1.25 0.42
C GLN A 27 0.06 -0.56 -0.66
N THR A 28 -0.33 -1.28 -1.71
CA THR A 28 -1.10 -0.71 -2.84
C THR A 28 -2.58 -1.15 -2.86
N MET A 29 -2.96 -2.03 -1.95
CA MET A 29 -4.31 -2.57 -1.79
C MET A 29 -4.54 -3.04 -0.34
N PRO A 30 -5.76 -3.07 0.19
CA PRO A 30 -6.03 -3.65 1.51
C PRO A 30 -5.55 -5.11 1.60
N VAL A 31 -5.08 -5.53 2.78
CA VAL A 31 -4.57 -6.90 3.02
C VAL A 31 -5.56 -7.99 2.57
N PRO A 32 -6.88 -7.90 2.86
CA PRO A 32 -7.87 -8.85 2.34
C PRO A 32 -7.92 -8.94 0.83
N GLY A 33 -7.59 -7.86 0.10
CA GLY A 33 -7.59 -7.83 -1.36
C GLY A 33 -6.38 -8.49 -2.01
N GLN A 34 -5.36 -8.89 -1.24
CA GLN A 34 -4.19 -9.57 -1.79
C GLN A 34 -4.53 -11.00 -2.23
N ASP A 35 -3.89 -11.46 -3.31
CA ASP A 35 -4.12 -12.79 -3.90
C ASP A 35 -4.04 -13.95 -2.90
N LEU A 36 -3.20 -13.84 -1.86
CA LEU A 36 -3.09 -14.84 -0.82
C LEU A 36 -4.43 -15.10 -0.11
N PHE A 37 -5.17 -14.05 0.20
CA PHE A 37 -6.46 -14.14 0.91
C PHE A 37 -7.61 -14.50 -0.02
N GLN A 38 -7.51 -14.14 -1.30
CA GLN A 38 -8.50 -14.48 -2.32
C GLN A 38 -8.38 -15.95 -2.77
N SER A 39 -7.16 -16.40 -3.05
CA SER A 39 -6.90 -17.77 -3.54
C SER A 39 -6.90 -18.82 -2.42
N LYS A 40 -6.57 -18.42 -1.18
CA LYS A 40 -6.47 -19.29 -0.01
C LYS A 40 -5.60 -20.54 -0.23
N LEU A 41 -4.63 -20.50 -1.15
CA LEU A 41 -3.78 -21.66 -1.47
C LEU A 41 -3.00 -22.15 -0.24
N GLY A 42 -2.50 -21.20 0.57
CA GLY A 42 -1.83 -21.51 1.83
C GLY A 42 -0.57 -22.35 1.70
N TYR A 43 -0.17 -22.94 2.82
CA TYR A 43 1.08 -23.68 2.93
C TYR A 43 1.09 -24.86 1.96
N GLY A 44 2.06 -24.88 1.03
CA GLY A 44 2.20 -25.98 0.06
C GLY A 44 0.98 -26.21 -0.83
N ALA A 45 0.16 -25.17 -1.07
CA ALA A 45 -1.11 -25.26 -1.81
C ALA A 45 -2.16 -26.21 -1.15
N SER A 46 -2.04 -26.45 0.16
CA SER A 46 -2.93 -27.36 0.90
C SER A 46 -4.22 -26.71 1.42
N GLY A 47 -4.38 -25.39 1.29
CA GLY A 47 -5.47 -24.65 1.90
C GLY A 47 -5.25 -24.27 3.37
N TYR A 48 -4.19 -24.77 4.03
CA TYR A 48 -3.88 -24.39 5.40
C TYR A 48 -3.34 -22.94 5.49
N PRO A 49 -3.81 -22.11 6.44
CA PRO A 49 -4.62 -22.48 7.61
C PRO A 49 -6.14 -22.27 7.46
N TRP A 50 -6.67 -21.86 6.29
CA TRP A 50 -8.09 -21.56 6.11
C TRP A 50 -8.99 -22.78 6.38
N THR A 51 -8.58 -23.94 5.89
CA THR A 51 -9.30 -25.22 6.07
C THR A 51 -9.60 -25.54 7.53
N ILE A 52 -8.71 -25.18 8.47
CA ILE A 52 -8.91 -25.42 9.92
C ILE A 52 -10.23 -24.81 10.44
N ASN A 53 -10.59 -23.65 9.91
CA ASN A 53 -11.78 -22.92 10.34
C ASN A 53 -12.97 -23.19 9.41
N GLU A 54 -12.73 -23.40 8.13
CA GLU A 54 -13.77 -23.81 7.18
C GLU A 54 -14.34 -25.20 7.55
N ASP A 55 -13.52 -26.13 8.03
CA ASP A 55 -13.96 -27.44 8.57
C ASP A 55 -14.87 -27.30 9.80
N LYS A 56 -14.86 -26.13 10.46
CA LYS A 56 -15.74 -25.79 11.58
C LYS A 56 -16.98 -24.98 11.13
N GLY A 57 -17.17 -24.81 9.83
CA GLY A 57 -18.24 -24.01 9.24
C GLY A 57 -18.03 -22.50 9.32
N ILE A 58 -16.80 -22.02 9.54
CA ILE A 58 -16.50 -20.58 9.55
C ILE A 58 -16.19 -20.14 8.12
N GLU A 59 -16.96 -19.17 7.63
CA GLU A 59 -16.74 -18.55 6.33
C GLU A 59 -15.98 -17.24 6.47
N TYR A 60 -15.02 -17.01 5.56
CA TYR A 60 -14.25 -15.77 5.49
C TYR A 60 -14.78 -14.88 4.38
N ASP A 61 -15.13 -13.65 4.74
CA ASP A 61 -15.41 -12.58 3.77
C ASP A 61 -14.21 -11.64 3.67
N TYR A 62 -13.53 -11.70 2.52
CA TYR A 62 -12.41 -10.82 2.18
C TYR A 62 -12.78 -9.76 1.14
N SER A 63 -14.07 -9.42 1.04
CA SER A 63 -14.52 -8.35 0.15
C SER A 63 -13.87 -7.02 0.55
N VAL A 64 -13.13 -6.42 -0.39
CA VAL A 64 -12.40 -5.16 -0.15
C VAL A 64 -13.37 -4.02 0.20
N GLY A 65 -14.62 -4.09 -0.28
CA GLY A 65 -15.68 -3.12 0.02
C GLY A 65 -16.00 -3.00 1.51
N GLN A 66 -15.65 -3.99 2.35
CA GLN A 66 -15.79 -3.91 3.80
C GLN A 66 -14.70 -3.07 4.48
N TYR A 67 -13.67 -2.65 3.74
CA TYR A 67 -12.51 -1.92 4.25
C TYR A 67 -12.31 -0.57 3.52
N PRO A 68 -13.33 0.32 3.50
CA PRO A 68 -13.28 1.56 2.72
C PRO A 68 -12.13 2.48 3.16
N GLU A 69 -11.81 2.54 4.45
CA GLU A 69 -10.69 3.36 4.95
C GLU A 69 -9.32 2.81 4.55
N ALA A 70 -9.17 1.49 4.51
CA ALA A 70 -7.93 0.86 4.03
C ALA A 70 -7.74 1.12 2.53
N GLN A 71 -8.83 1.08 1.76
CA GLN A 71 -8.82 1.42 0.34
C GLN A 71 -8.51 2.90 0.14
N ALA A 72 -9.16 3.79 0.88
CA ALA A 72 -8.93 5.23 0.84
C ALA A 72 -7.46 5.57 1.15
N LEU A 73 -6.87 4.92 2.16
CA LEU A 73 -5.44 5.03 2.45
C LEU A 73 -4.63 4.64 1.22
N CYS A 74 -4.84 3.43 0.66
CA CYS A 74 -4.12 2.96 -0.53
C CYS A 74 -4.27 3.88 -1.75
N ASP A 75 -5.37 4.62 -1.86
CA ASP A 75 -5.58 5.54 -2.96
C ASP A 75 -4.88 6.89 -2.73
N ASN A 76 -4.77 7.37 -1.49
CA ASN A 76 -4.36 8.74 -1.18
C ASN A 76 -2.95 8.91 -0.59
N TYR A 77 -2.31 7.85 -0.11
CA TYR A 77 -1.01 7.98 0.57
C TYR A 77 0.19 7.64 -0.31
N THR A 78 1.31 8.31 -0.04
CA THR A 78 2.63 7.96 -0.55
C THR A 78 3.64 8.15 0.57
N ILE A 79 4.77 7.46 0.49
CA ILE A 79 5.90 7.63 1.40
C ILE A 79 7.13 8.12 0.65
N VAL A 80 8.06 8.73 1.38
CA VAL A 80 9.41 9.01 0.89
C VAL A 80 10.31 7.82 1.21
N HIS A 81 10.94 7.24 0.19
CA HIS A 81 11.88 6.14 0.38
C HIS A 81 13.26 6.66 0.76
N GLY A 82 14.03 5.80 1.43
CA GLY A 82 15.43 6.09 1.72
C GLY A 82 15.65 7.20 2.74
N ILE A 83 14.74 7.38 3.70
CA ILE A 83 14.87 8.34 4.82
C ILE A 83 15.63 7.80 6.04
N HIS A 84 16.15 6.57 5.95
CA HIS A 84 16.82 5.89 7.07
C HIS A 84 18.31 6.21 7.11
N THR A 85 18.94 5.90 8.25
CA THR A 85 20.40 5.97 8.41
C THR A 85 21.10 5.13 7.33
N PRO A 86 22.27 5.56 6.81
CA PRO A 86 23.20 6.54 7.37
C PRO A 86 23.11 7.96 6.77
N ASN A 87 21.92 8.41 6.35
CA ASN A 87 21.78 9.75 5.78
C ASN A 87 22.11 10.89 6.75
N GLY A 88 22.83 11.91 6.27
CA GLY A 88 23.06 13.16 7.00
C GLY A 88 21.93 14.19 6.83
N ILE A 89 21.97 15.25 7.65
CA ILE A 89 20.95 16.31 7.66
C ILE A 89 20.84 17.04 6.31
N ASP A 90 21.96 17.29 5.64
CA ASP A 90 22.01 17.95 4.32
C ASP A 90 21.15 17.22 3.27
N LEU A 91 21.08 15.89 3.33
CA LEU A 91 20.22 15.11 2.43
C LEU A 91 18.75 15.22 2.83
N MET A 92 18.45 15.19 4.13
CA MET A 92 17.08 15.33 4.62
C MET A 92 16.49 16.71 4.30
N GLU A 93 17.29 17.77 4.35
CA GLU A 93 16.88 19.12 3.94
C GLU A 93 16.53 19.20 2.45
N LYS A 94 17.25 18.47 1.58
CA LYS A 94 16.90 18.36 0.16
C LYS A 94 15.56 17.67 -0.04
N PHE A 95 15.27 16.61 0.70
CA PHE A 95 13.96 15.95 0.65
C PHE A 95 12.83 16.88 1.09
N VAL A 96 13.02 17.66 2.16
CA VAL A 96 12.01 18.65 2.61
C VAL A 96 11.79 19.75 1.56
N THR A 97 12.85 20.19 0.89
CA THR A 97 12.78 21.27 -0.11
C THR A 97 11.89 20.90 -1.29
N ALA A 98 11.84 19.63 -1.70
CA ALA A 98 11.01 19.17 -2.81
C ALA A 98 9.49 19.27 -2.55
N PHE A 99 9.05 19.45 -1.30
CA PHE A 99 7.64 19.62 -0.95
C PHE A 99 7.22 21.09 -0.69
N LYS A 100 8.15 22.04 -0.81
CA LYS A 100 7.88 23.47 -0.66
C LYS A 100 7.44 24.08 -1.99
#